data_AF-A0A0C5C931-F1
#
_entry.id   AF-A0A0C5C931-F1
#
_cell.length_a   1.000
_cell.length_b   1.000
_cell.length_c   1.000
_cell.angle_alpha   90.00
_cell.angle_beta   90.00
_cell.angle_gamma   90.00
#
_symmetry.space_group_name_H-M   'P 1'
#
loop_
_entity.id
_entity.type
_entity.pdbx_description
1 polymer ?
#
loop_
_entity_poly.entity_id
_entity_poly.type
_entity_poly.pdbx_seq_one_letter_code
_entity_poly.pdbx_strand_id
1 'polypeptide(L)'
;MSKHLGGLAGSAFLEGLFLAIQTKTGQDVSPTGLILLIFDSLDSIIVPEIRPQVEIFKIVIIIIPFVYTFFGIIIVGWKLGLAIFVPILIGSYILFISI
;
A
#
# COMPACT_ATOMS: atom_id res chain seq x y z
N MET A 1 3.30 -6.44 -21.83
CA MET A 1 1.96 -5.93 -21.45
C MET A 1 1.25 -6.86 -20.45
N SER A 2 1.00 -8.13 -20.77
CA SER A 2 0.31 -9.10 -19.88
C SER A 2 0.91 -9.21 -18.46
N LYS A 3 2.25 -9.23 -18.31
CA LYS A 3 2.91 -9.30 -16.99
C LYS A 3 2.66 -8.05 -16.11
N HIS A 4 2.61 -6.85 -16.71
CA HIS A 4 2.35 -5.60 -15.98
C HIS A 4 0.87 -5.48 -15.58
N LEU A 5 -0.04 -5.97 -16.43
CA LEU A 5 -1.46 -6.08 -16.13
C LEU A 5 -1.72 -7.01 -14.93
N GLY A 6 -1.10 -8.19 -14.92
CA GLY A 6 -1.20 -9.12 -13.79
C GLY A 6 -0.63 -8.54 -12.49
N GLY A 7 0.50 -7.84 -12.56
CA GLY A 7 1.07 -7.13 -11.42
C GLY A 7 0.15 -6.05 -10.85
N LEU A 8 -0.44 -5.21 -11.72
CA LEU A 8 -1.36 -4.14 -11.34
C LEU A 8 -2.68 -4.68 -10.76
N ALA A 9 -3.20 -5.78 -11.34
CA ALA A 9 -4.38 -6.45 -10.81
C ALA A 9 -4.11 -7.09 -9.44
N GLY A 10 -2.95 -7.73 -9.27
CA GLY A 10 -2.54 -8.29 -7.99
C GLY A 10 -2.35 -7.23 -6.92
N SER A 11 -1.72 -6.09 -7.24
CA SER A 11 -1.57 -4.99 -6.30
C SER A 11 -2.92 -4.38 -5.91
N ALA A 12 -3.82 -4.14 -6.87
CA ALA A 12 -5.17 -3.66 -6.61
C ALA A 12 -5.96 -4.59 -5.68
N PHE A 13 -5.86 -5.91 -5.91
CA PHE A 13 -6.54 -6.90 -5.08
C PHE A 13 -6.06 -6.85 -3.63
N LEU A 14 -4.74 -6.85 -3.42
CA LEU A 14 -4.13 -6.76 -2.09
C LEU A 14 -4.43 -5.43 -1.40
N GLU A 15 -4.39 -4.31 -2.13
CA GLU A 15 -4.74 -3.00 -1.56
C GLU A 15 -6.18 -2.99 -1.04
N GLY A 16 -7.15 -3.53 -1.79
CA GLY A 16 -8.53 -3.62 -1.31
C GLY A 16 -8.69 -4.58 -0.12
N LEU A 17 -7.93 -5.68 -0.05
CA LEU A 17 -7.86 -6.54 1.14
C LEU A 17 -7.34 -5.77 2.36
N PHE A 18 -6.21 -5.07 2.23
CA PHE A 18 -5.63 -4.32 3.34
C PHE A 18 -6.56 -3.21 3.81
N LEU A 19 -7.21 -2.50 2.87
CA LEU A 19 -8.21 -1.48 3.19
C LEU A 19 -9.41 -2.07 3.95
N ALA A 20 -9.88 -3.26 3.56
CA ALA A 20 -10.96 -3.94 4.26
C ALA A 20 -10.57 -4.34 5.69
N ILE A 21 -9.37 -4.89 5.87
CA ILE A 21 -8.84 -5.24 7.20
C ILE A 21 -8.73 -3.98 8.05
N GLN A 22 -8.11 -2.92 7.53
CA GLN A 22 -7.95 -1.64 8.24
C GLN A 22 -9.30 -1.04 8.66
N THR A 23 -10.32 -1.12 7.78
CA THR A 23 -11.67 -0.64 8.09
C THR A 23 -12.34 -1.45 9.21
N LYS A 24 -12.11 -2.76 9.27
CA LYS A 24 -12.68 -3.63 10.32
C LYS A 24 -11.97 -3.56 11.66
N THR A 25 -10.64 -3.53 11.64
CA THR A 25 -9.82 -3.71 12.84
C THR A 25 -9.23 -2.40 13.35
N GLY A 26 -9.24 -1.34 12.52
CA GLY A 26 -8.49 -0.12 12.76
C GLY A 26 -6.98 -0.27 12.57
N GLN A 27 -6.49 -1.45 12.15
CA GLN A 27 -5.06 -1.74 12.01
C GLN A 27 -4.65 -1.83 10.54
N ASP A 28 -3.62 -1.09 10.16
CA ASP A 28 -3.00 -1.21 8.85
C ASP A 28 -2.01 -2.39 8.83
N VAL A 29 -2.43 -3.48 8.19
CA VAL A 29 -1.62 -4.69 8.03
C VAL A 29 -0.91 -4.77 6.67
N SER A 30 -0.95 -3.69 5.89
CA SER A 30 -0.13 -3.59 4.68
C SER A 30 1.36 -3.67 5.07
N PRO A 31 2.26 -4.05 4.13
CA PRO A 31 3.70 -4.02 4.39
C PRO A 31 4.19 -2.67 4.93
N THR A 32 3.63 -1.57 4.42
CA THR A 32 3.89 -0.21 4.91
C THR A 32 3.44 -0.04 6.36
N GLY A 33 2.19 -0.39 6.68
CA GLY A 33 1.65 -0.31 8.04
C GLY A 33 2.46 -1.11 9.06
N LEU A 34 2.86 -2.34 8.71
CA LEU A 34 3.68 -3.19 9.58
C LEU A 34 5.09 -2.62 9.81
N ILE A 35 5.73 -2.08 8.78
CA ILE A 35 7.05 -1.47 8.92
C ILE A 35 6.97 -0.21 9.79
N LEU A 36 5.94 0.63 9.59
CA LEU A 36 5.72 1.81 10.43
C LEU A 36 5.46 1.44 11.89
N LEU A 37 4.66 0.39 12.13
CA LEU A 37 4.42 -0.14 13.47
C LEU A 37 5.72 -0.57 14.16
N ILE A 38 6.63 -1.22 13.43
CA ILE A 38 7.96 -1.57 13.96
C ILE A 38 8.74 -0.30 14.33
N PHE A 39 8.77 0.72 13.46
CA PHE A 39 9.47 1.97 13.78
C PHE A 39 8.88 2.67 15.00
N ASP A 40 7.56 2.71 15.12
CA ASP A 40 6.89 3.32 16.27
C ASP A 40 7.16 2.54 17.56
N SER A 41 7.24 1.20 17.49
CA SER A 41 7.61 0.37 18.64
C SER A 41 9.06 0.61 19.11
N LEU A 42 9.95 1.02 18.20
CA LEU A 42 11.35 1.31 18.48
C LEU A 42 11.59 2.78 18.88
N ASP A 43 10.58 3.65 18.83
CA ASP A 43 10.77 5.10 19.01
C ASP A 43 11.40 5.50 20.35
N SER A 44 11.14 4.70 21.39
CA SER A 44 11.74 4.88 22.73
C SER A 44 13.25 4.60 22.78
N ILE A 45 13.78 3.85 21.81
CA ILE A 45 15.19 3.42 21.71
C ILE A 45 15.94 4.30 20.70
N ILE A 46 15.22 5.04 19.85
CA ILE A 46 15.81 5.92 18.83
C ILE A 46 16.44 7.14 19.48
N VAL A 47 17.77 7.23 19.36
CA VAL A 47 18.60 8.34 19.86
C VAL A 47 18.25 9.64 19.10
N PRO A 48 18.23 10.82 19.74
CA PRO A 48 17.80 12.06 19.08
C PRO A 48 18.55 12.41 17.79
N GLU A 49 19.83 12.03 17.66
CA GLU A 49 20.67 12.32 16.50
C GLU A 49 20.25 11.54 15.24
N ILE A 50 19.60 10.39 15.41
CA ILE A 50 19.13 9.53 14.30
C ILE A 50 17.64 9.67 14.01
N ARG A 51 16.89 10.37 14.87
CA ARG A 51 15.44 10.57 14.74
C ARG A 51 15.04 11.23 13.41
N PRO A 52 15.71 12.30 12.92
CA PRO A 52 15.37 12.89 11.62
C PRO A 52 15.49 11.92 10.45
N GLN A 53 16.50 11.04 10.48
CA GLN A 53 16.75 10.05 9.43
C GLN A 53 15.65 8.97 9.44
N VAL A 54 15.20 8.55 10.63
CA VAL A 54 14.09 7.61 10.76
C VAL A 54 12.80 8.22 10.23
N GLU A 55 12.50 9.48 10.54
CA GLU A 55 11.31 10.17 10.02
C GLU A 55 11.32 10.28 8.49
N ILE A 56 12.48 10.59 7.89
CA ILE A 56 12.64 10.55 6.43
C ILE A 56 12.38 9.13 5.89
N PHE A 57 12.90 8.11 6.56
CA PHE A 57 12.70 6.72 6.14
C PHE A 57 11.22 6.32 6.21
N LYS A 58 10.49 6.71 7.27
CA LYS A 58 9.03 6.52 7.38
C LYS A 58 8.30 7.15 6.20
N ILE A 59 8.63 8.40 5.84
CA ILE A 59 8.05 9.10 4.69
C ILE A 59 8.30 8.33 3.39
N VAL A 60 9.53 7.86 3.18
CA VAL A 60 9.90 7.09 1.98
C VAL A 60 9.11 5.79 1.88
N ILE A 61 8.97 5.05 2.99
CA ILE A 61 8.18 3.80 3.04
C ILE A 61 6.70 4.05 2.70
N ILE A 62 6.16 5.20 3.11
CA ILE A 62 4.78 5.58 2.77
C ILE A 62 4.65 5.87 1.27
N ILE A 63 5.61 6.58 0.68
CA ILE A 63 5.52 7.07 -0.71
C ILE A 63 5.79 5.97 -1.75
N ILE A 64 6.73 5.04 -1.48
CA ILE A 64 7.18 4.03 -2.44
C ILE A 64 6.01 3.22 -3.05
N PRO A 65 5.06 2.68 -2.27
CA PRO A 65 3.93 1.93 -2.82
C PRO A 65 3.08 2.76 -3.80
N PHE A 66 2.77 4.02 -3.47
CA PHE A 66 2.01 4.91 -4.35
C PHE A 66 2.73 5.17 -5.66
N VAL A 67 4.04 5.43 -5.59
CA VAL A 67 4.87 5.65 -6.77
C VAL A 67 4.89 4.39 -7.65
N TYR A 68 5.03 3.21 -7.05
CA TYR A 68 5.01 1.94 -7.76
C TYR A 68 3.67 1.69 -8.46
N THR A 69 2.55 1.86 -7.76
CA THR A 69 1.19 1.71 -8.32
C THR A 69 0.95 2.72 -9.44
N PHE A 70 1.34 3.98 -9.24
CA PHE A 70 1.21 5.04 -10.25
C PHE A 70 1.99 4.72 -11.53
N PHE A 71 3.27 4.32 -11.42
CA PHE A 71 4.04 3.89 -12.59
C PHE A 71 3.44 2.64 -13.25
N GLY A 72 2.91 1.69 -12.46
CA GLY A 72 2.20 0.52 -12.98
C GLY A 72 1.01 0.89 -13.86
N ILE A 73 0.22 1.87 -13.44
CA ILE A 73 -0.91 2.42 -14.21
C ILE A 73 -0.43 3.09 -15.50
N ILE A 74 0.65 3.88 -15.45
CA ILE A 74 1.19 4.56 -16.63
C ILE A 74 1.72 3.56 -17.66
N ILE A 75 2.47 2.54 -17.24
CA ILE A 75 3.06 1.52 -18.12
C ILE A 75 1.98 0.72 -18.86
N VAL A 76 0.88 0.42 -18.19
CA VAL A 76 -0.27 -0.27 -18.80
C VAL A 76 -1.09 0.67 -19.70
N GLY A 77 -0.91 1.98 -19.54
CA GLY A 77 -1.68 3.04 -20.19
C GLY A 77 -2.76 3.54 -19.24
N TRP A 78 -2.74 4.85 -18.92
CA TRP A 78 -3.49 5.44 -17.81
C TRP A 78 -4.99 5.07 -17.77
N LYS A 79 -5.68 5.09 -18.93
CA LYS A 79 -7.10 4.73 -19.02
C LYS A 79 -7.34 3.26 -18.67
N LEU A 80 -6.56 2.36 -19.28
CA LEU A 80 -6.70 0.92 -19.09
C LEU A 80 -6.23 0.50 -17.69
N GLY A 81 -5.12 1.08 -17.21
CA GLY A 81 -4.59 0.87 -15.87
C GLY A 81 -5.61 1.24 -14.80
N LEU A 82 -6.22 2.43 -14.87
CA LEU A 82 -7.27 2.82 -13.94
C LEU A 82 -8.53 1.96 -14.06
N ALA A 83 -8.95 1.63 -15.29
CA ALA A 83 -10.13 0.79 -15.54
C ALA A 83 -9.97 -0.65 -15.01
N ILE A 84 -8.74 -1.11 -14.77
CA ILE A 84 -8.45 -2.41 -14.17
C ILE A 84 -8.25 -2.28 -12.67
N PHE A 85 -7.42 -1.32 -12.26
CA PHE A 85 -7.04 -1.13 -10.87
C PHE A 85 -8.26 -0.80 -10.00
N VAL A 86 -9.09 0.17 -10.40
CA VAL A 86 -10.20 0.66 -9.57
C VAL A 86 -11.27 -0.41 -9.35
N PRO A 87 -11.79 -1.13 -10.37
CA PRO A 87 -12.79 -2.16 -10.13
C PRO A 87 -12.28 -3.34 -9.32
N ILE A 88 -11.01 -3.73 -9.50
CA ILE A 88 -10.42 -4.83 -8.72
C ILE A 88 -10.24 -4.41 -7.25
N LEU A 89 -9.75 -3.20 -6.99
CA LEU A 89 -9.62 -2.67 -5.62
C LEU A 89 -10.98 -2.58 -4.93
N ILE A 90 -11.99 -2.01 -5.59
CA ILE A 90 -13.34 -1.91 -5.03
C ILE A 90 -13.94 -3.31 -4.83
N GLY A 91 -13.80 -4.19 -5.82
CA GLY A 91 -14.31 -5.55 -5.77
C GLY A 91 -13.68 -6.37 -4.64
N SER A 92 -12.36 -6.30 -4.46
CA SER A 92 -11.69 -6.99 -3.35
C SER A 92 -12.04 -6.38 -2.00
N TYR A 93 -12.11 -5.04 -1.89
CA TYR A 93 -12.58 -4.39 -0.68
C TYR A 93 -13.99 -4.86 -0.28
N ILE A 94 -14.95 -4.85 -1.20
CA ILE A 94 -16.33 -5.30 -0.94
C ILE A 94 -16.38 -6.79 -0.56
N LEU A 95 -15.59 -7.62 -1.24
CA LEU A 95 -15.48 -9.04 -0.94
C LEU A 95 -15.03 -9.27 0.52
N PHE A 96 -13.94 -8.62 0.94
CA PHE A 96 -13.33 -8.85 2.24
C PHE A 96 -14.01 -8.08 3.39
N ILE A 97 -14.63 -6.93 3.13
CA ILE A 97 -15.38 -6.22 4.17
C ILE A 97 -16.65 -6.99 4.57
N SER A 98 -17.15 -7.86 3.68
CA SER A 98 -18.36 -8.66 3.94
C SER A 98 -18.09 -9.98 4.69
N ILE A 99 -16.81 -10.40 4.78
CA ILE A 99 -16.36 -11.60 5.50
C ILE A 99 -15.89 -11.20 6.89
#